data_AF-A0A7K0PEW9-F1
#
_entry.id   AF-A0A7K0PEW9-F1
#
_cell.length_a   1.000
_cell.length_b   1.000
_cell.length_c   1.000
_cell.angle_alpha   90.00
_cell.angle_beta   90.00
_cell.angle_gamma   90.00
#
_symmetry.space_group_name_H-M   'P 1'
#
loop_
_entity.id
_entity.type
_entity.pdbx_description
1 polymer ?
#
loop_
_entity_poly.entity_id
_entity_poly.type
_entity_poly.pdbx_seq_one_letter_code
_entity_poly.pdbx_strand_id
1 'polypeptide(L)'
;MRLPTVPARLALAAAGSVLIAAGASAPAQAAAWRDGPTSTFGDRATPRIVGGSVLPDTTQAPYTVAVQTIFEGDNVGGCSGTILDPTHVLTAAHCVVEENGTRATPDQVAVAAGTVDVTSPQGRAAGVVKNVAAVRVHPRYRAGGFFDDAAVLTLATPLDFSGPAIQPLAMVPSGTDVPPGRAVRVSGFGVTGANAGDFGRLRAVSVRSVIGGSACANTAPGAFLCTQGTNRGACSGDSGGTATIGSGTARRLVGITDIADSNCRGLNFFANVAAPEIRTFVDAAVAEQDLTAAQTPLAPRGGRSIKISGTARVGRTVTCRRGSWTAGTKFRYAFLLDRGSRQRNRGFRTKRTYTVRSADRGWKVFCAVEVRSAGGKGISVASNSRTVR
;
A
#
# COMPACT_ATOMS: atom_id res chain seq x y z
N MET A 1 74.61 -18.42 67.16
CA MET A 1 74.46 -18.76 65.73
C MET A 1 73.45 -17.77 65.12
N ARG A 2 73.67 -17.39 63.86
CA ARG A 2 73.07 -16.25 63.13
C ARG A 2 71.53 -16.28 63.00
N LEU A 3 70.95 -15.07 62.96
CA LEU A 3 69.62 -14.60 62.51
C LEU A 3 69.06 -15.29 61.24
N PRO A 4 67.71 -15.32 60.97
CA PRO A 4 67.05 -14.11 60.45
C PRO A 4 65.57 -13.83 60.80
N THR A 5 65.29 -12.52 60.76
CA THR A 5 64.04 -11.79 60.49
C THR A 5 63.40 -12.14 59.14
N VAL A 6 62.07 -11.97 58.99
CA VAL A 6 61.36 -11.46 57.78
C VAL A 6 59.86 -11.23 58.12
N PRO A 7 59.16 -10.26 57.47
CA PRO A 7 58.21 -9.35 58.12
C PRO A 7 56.74 -9.54 57.72
N ALA A 8 55.86 -8.90 58.50
CA ALA A 8 54.46 -8.67 58.18
C ALA A 8 54.31 -7.77 56.94
N ARG A 9 53.64 -8.27 55.89
CA ARG A 9 53.19 -7.46 54.76
C ARG A 9 51.80 -6.89 55.07
N LEU A 10 51.75 -5.59 55.35
CA LEU A 10 50.56 -4.76 55.19
C LEU A 10 50.15 -4.80 53.69
N ALA A 11 48.96 -5.31 53.40
CA ALA A 11 48.32 -5.11 52.10
C ALA A 11 47.55 -3.78 52.14
N LEU A 12 48.05 -2.79 51.40
CA LEU A 12 47.38 -1.52 51.16
C LEU A 12 46.21 -1.78 50.19
N ALA A 13 44.96 -1.65 50.65
CA ALA A 13 43.79 -1.64 49.80
C ALA A 13 43.71 -0.29 49.07
N ALA A 14 44.00 -0.30 47.76
CA ALA A 14 43.78 0.87 46.91
C ALA A 14 42.28 1.03 46.65
N ALA A 15 41.70 2.12 47.18
CA ALA A 15 40.37 2.57 46.81
C ALA A 15 40.40 3.07 45.35
N GLY A 16 39.91 2.24 44.43
CA GLY A 16 39.69 2.64 43.04
C GLY A 16 38.42 3.49 42.94
N SER A 17 38.58 4.78 42.69
CA SER A 17 37.49 5.69 42.35
C SER A 17 36.86 5.24 41.02
N VAL A 18 35.65 4.69 41.08
CA VAL A 18 34.82 4.44 39.90
C VAL A 18 34.29 5.80 39.42
N LEU A 19 34.95 6.36 38.41
CA LEU A 19 34.38 7.44 37.60
C LEU A 19 33.22 6.85 36.80
N ILE A 20 31.99 7.10 37.24
CA ILE A 20 30.80 6.92 36.41
C ILE A 20 30.88 7.99 35.32
N ALA A 21 31.41 7.62 34.16
CA ALA A 21 31.26 8.44 32.97
C ALA A 21 29.78 8.47 32.64
N ALA A 22 29.12 9.59 32.94
CA ALA A 22 27.84 9.92 32.33
C ALA A 22 28.08 9.99 30.83
N GLY A 23 27.76 8.90 30.13
CA GLY A 23 27.75 8.87 28.67
C GLY A 23 26.70 9.86 28.21
N ALA A 24 27.13 11.06 27.83
CA ALA A 24 26.29 11.97 27.08
C ALA A 24 25.89 11.23 25.80
N SER A 25 24.62 10.84 25.70
CA SER A 25 24.05 10.37 24.45
C SER A 25 24.34 11.42 23.39
N ALA A 26 25.10 11.06 22.36
CA ALA A 26 25.30 11.92 21.21
C ALA A 26 23.92 12.43 20.75
N PRO A 27 23.76 13.73 20.45
CA PRO A 27 22.50 14.23 19.94
C PRO A 27 22.14 13.41 18.70
N ALA A 28 20.91 12.90 18.65
CA ALA A 28 20.38 12.24 17.48
C ALA A 28 20.66 13.14 16.27
N GLN A 29 21.44 12.65 15.31
CA GLN A 29 21.75 13.43 14.11
C GLN A 29 20.44 13.86 13.46
N ALA A 30 20.36 15.14 13.07
CA ALA A 30 19.22 15.66 12.34
C ALA A 30 18.96 14.78 11.12
N ALA A 31 17.68 14.55 10.82
CA ALA A 31 17.25 13.74 9.68
C ALA A 31 17.86 14.31 8.38
N ALA A 32 18.95 13.72 7.91
CA ALA A 32 19.56 14.11 6.66
C ALA A 32 18.88 13.33 5.54
N TRP A 33 18.02 13.99 4.78
CA TRP A 33 17.60 13.44 3.49
C TRP A 33 18.85 13.30 2.63
N ARG A 34 19.25 12.06 2.35
CA ARG A 34 20.50 11.80 1.65
C ARG A 34 20.26 11.96 0.16
N ASP A 35 21.09 12.73 -0.51
CA ASP A 35 21.19 12.66 -1.96
C ASP A 35 21.46 11.20 -2.34
N GLY A 36 20.62 10.62 -3.20
CA GLY A 36 20.85 9.24 -3.64
C GLY A 36 22.14 9.14 -4.46
N PRO A 37 22.81 7.98 -4.49
CA PRO A 37 23.73 7.71 -5.59
C PRO A 37 22.93 7.79 -6.89
N THR A 38 23.59 8.19 -7.97
CA THR A 38 23.17 7.96 -9.35
C THR A 38 23.17 6.46 -9.66
N SER A 39 22.57 5.62 -8.80
CA SER A 39 22.32 4.24 -9.13
C SER A 39 21.36 4.28 -10.30
N THR A 40 21.83 3.77 -11.43
CA THR A 40 20.99 3.46 -12.57
C THR A 40 19.90 2.54 -12.03
N PHE A 41 18.71 3.09 -11.75
CA PHE A 41 17.47 2.33 -11.68
C PHE A 41 17.53 1.39 -12.88
N GLY A 42 17.71 0.08 -12.64
CA GLY A 42 18.27 -0.85 -13.60
C GLY A 42 17.70 -0.70 -15.01
N ASP A 43 18.57 -0.81 -16.01
CA ASP A 43 18.33 -0.62 -17.46
C ASP A 43 17.25 -1.52 -18.10
N ARG A 44 16.27 -2.05 -17.36
CA ARG A 44 15.21 -2.91 -17.88
C ARG A 44 13.84 -2.64 -17.27
N ALA A 45 13.33 -1.45 -17.52
CA ALA A 45 11.96 -1.13 -17.94
C ALA A 45 11.82 0.38 -17.84
N THR A 46 11.04 1.02 -18.74
CA THR A 46 10.66 2.44 -18.59
C THR A 46 9.20 2.54 -18.12
N PRO A 47 8.99 2.66 -16.80
CA PRO A 47 7.67 2.84 -16.19
C PRO A 47 7.48 4.31 -15.69
N ARG A 48 6.29 4.93 -15.94
CA ARG A 48 5.85 6.32 -15.58
C ARG A 48 4.63 6.43 -14.65
N ILE A 49 4.43 7.47 -13.81
CA ILE A 49 3.06 8.04 -13.67
C ILE A 49 2.71 8.61 -15.03
N VAL A 50 2.10 7.78 -15.86
CA VAL A 50 1.77 8.20 -17.22
C VAL A 50 0.57 9.15 -17.12
N GLY A 51 0.59 10.26 -17.85
CA GLY A 51 -0.57 11.15 -17.98
C GLY A 51 -1.05 11.84 -16.69
N GLY A 52 -0.23 11.87 -15.63
CA GLY A 52 -0.43 12.71 -14.45
C GLY A 52 0.21 14.09 -14.60
N SER A 53 -0.09 15.01 -13.68
CA SER A 53 0.49 16.35 -13.65
C SER A 53 1.35 16.54 -12.40
N VAL A 54 2.47 17.25 -12.56
CA VAL A 54 3.22 17.81 -11.41
C VAL A 54 2.28 18.74 -10.65
N LEU A 55 2.26 18.61 -9.33
CA LEU A 55 1.50 19.51 -8.48
C LEU A 55 2.29 20.81 -8.29
N PRO A 56 1.67 21.99 -8.54
CA PRO A 56 2.36 23.27 -8.41
C PRO A 56 2.67 23.63 -6.94
N ASP A 57 1.90 23.05 -6.01
CA ASP A 57 2.02 23.28 -4.57
C ASP A 57 1.50 22.06 -3.79
N THR A 58 1.84 21.98 -2.50
CA THR A 58 1.48 20.87 -1.62
C THR A 58 0.01 20.86 -1.20
N THR A 59 -0.72 21.97 -1.29
CA THR A 59 -2.12 22.07 -0.83
C THR A 59 -3.07 21.16 -1.61
N GLN A 60 -2.66 20.70 -2.79
CA GLN A 60 -3.40 19.74 -3.61
C GLN A 60 -3.25 18.28 -3.14
N ALA A 61 -2.24 17.97 -2.34
CA ALA A 61 -2.03 16.66 -1.71
C ALA A 61 -1.19 16.78 -0.43
N PRO A 62 -1.62 17.56 0.58
CA PRO A 62 -0.81 17.94 1.75
C PRO A 62 -0.55 16.75 2.69
N TYR A 63 -1.19 15.62 2.41
CA TYR A 63 -1.08 14.36 3.10
C TYR A 63 -0.09 13.38 2.45
N THR A 64 0.42 13.67 1.25
CA THR A 64 1.37 12.78 0.55
C THR A 64 2.80 13.16 0.93
N VAL A 65 3.58 12.17 1.33
CA VAL A 65 5.00 12.34 1.73
C VAL A 65 5.90 11.48 0.85
N ALA A 66 7.18 11.83 0.80
CA ALA A 66 8.22 10.96 0.25
C ALA A 66 8.85 10.17 1.40
N VAL A 67 9.13 8.90 1.16
CA VAL A 67 9.76 7.97 2.10
C VAL A 67 11.08 7.51 1.49
N GLN A 68 12.18 7.72 2.20
CA GLN A 68 13.51 7.27 1.80
C GLN A 68 13.95 6.15 2.74
N THR A 69 14.42 5.05 2.15
CA THR A 69 15.01 3.93 2.90
C THR A 69 16.47 3.75 2.47
N ILE A 70 17.35 3.55 3.44
CA ILE A 70 18.79 3.43 3.25
C ILE A 70 19.22 2.06 3.79
N PHE A 71 19.68 1.16 2.92
CA PHE A 71 20.26 -0.13 3.32
C PHE A 71 21.75 -0.13 3.02
N GLU A 72 22.56 -0.66 3.94
CA GLU A 72 24.02 -0.78 3.80
C GLU A 72 24.77 0.52 3.41
N GLY A 73 24.18 1.68 3.70
CA GLY A 73 24.73 2.99 3.35
C GLY A 73 24.33 3.51 1.97
N ASP A 74 23.71 2.67 1.14
CA ASP A 74 23.17 3.02 -0.16
C ASP A 74 21.70 3.45 -0.07
N ASN A 75 21.35 4.51 -0.78
CA ASN A 75 19.95 4.86 -1.00
C ASN A 75 19.40 3.91 -2.08
N VAL A 76 18.75 2.85 -1.61
CA VAL A 76 18.22 1.75 -2.42
C VAL A 76 16.83 2.01 -2.99
N GLY A 77 16.18 3.12 -2.64
CA GLY A 77 14.87 3.44 -3.21
C GLY A 77 14.15 4.59 -2.55
N GLY A 78 13.35 5.29 -3.36
CA GLY A 78 12.41 6.30 -2.90
C GLY A 78 10.97 5.84 -3.10
N CYS A 79 10.23 5.78 -1.99
CA CYS A 79 8.81 5.50 -1.93
C CYS A 79 8.02 6.77 -1.61
N SER A 80 6.71 6.60 -1.52
CA SER A 80 5.75 7.58 -1.05
C SER A 80 5.05 7.09 0.22
N GLY A 81 4.31 7.97 0.87
CA GLY A 81 3.51 7.65 2.05
C GLY A 81 2.33 8.59 2.22
N THR A 82 1.48 8.30 3.20
CA THR A 82 0.31 9.10 3.58
C THR A 82 0.37 9.47 5.05
N ILE A 83 0.22 10.75 5.39
CA ILE A 83 0.10 11.23 6.76
C ILE A 83 -1.26 10.82 7.33
N LEU A 84 -1.26 10.06 8.42
CA LEU A 84 -2.47 9.68 9.13
C LEU A 84 -2.79 10.66 10.27
N ASP A 85 -1.77 11.06 11.02
CA ASP A 85 -1.83 11.95 12.17
C ASP A 85 -0.45 12.63 12.38
N PRO A 86 -0.22 13.43 13.45
CA PRO A 86 1.04 14.14 13.63
C PRO A 86 2.29 13.25 13.68
N THR A 87 2.18 12.01 14.13
CA THR A 87 3.32 11.11 14.34
C THR A 87 3.28 9.86 13.47
N HIS A 88 2.24 9.61 12.69
CA HIS A 88 2.12 8.39 11.91
C HIS A 88 2.00 8.63 10.40
N VAL A 89 2.84 7.90 9.66
CA VAL A 89 2.82 7.83 8.20
C VAL A 89 2.56 6.39 7.76
N LEU A 90 1.57 6.20 6.90
CA LEU A 90 1.25 4.93 6.26
C LEU A 90 2.00 4.81 4.93
N THR A 91 2.66 3.68 4.70
CA THR A 91 3.36 3.36 3.45
C THR A 91 3.20 1.87 3.12
N ALA A 92 3.81 1.41 2.04
CA ALA A 92 3.84 0.00 1.67
C ALA A 92 4.89 -0.75 2.50
N ALA A 93 4.65 -2.02 2.81
CA ALA A 93 5.62 -2.83 3.55
C ALA A 93 6.89 -3.08 2.73
N HIS A 94 6.76 -3.27 1.42
CA HIS A 94 7.92 -3.49 0.54
C HIS A 94 8.85 -2.26 0.45
N CYS A 95 8.40 -1.08 0.88
CA CYS A 95 9.27 0.11 0.98
C CYS A 95 10.27 0.03 2.14
N VAL A 96 10.01 -0.82 3.12
CA VAL A 96 10.80 -0.97 4.35
C VAL A 96 11.20 -2.42 4.63
N VAL A 97 11.03 -3.29 3.64
CA VAL A 97 11.42 -4.70 3.70
C VAL A 97 12.05 -5.10 2.37
N GLU A 98 13.29 -5.57 2.40
CA GLU A 98 14.00 -6.06 1.23
C GLU A 98 13.43 -7.40 0.72
N GLU A 99 13.78 -7.78 -0.51
CA GLU A 99 13.35 -9.06 -1.11
C GLU A 99 13.82 -10.28 -0.30
N ASN A 100 14.97 -10.19 0.39
CA ASN A 100 15.48 -11.24 1.28
C ASN A 100 14.73 -11.32 2.63
N GLY A 101 13.79 -10.40 2.89
CA GLY A 101 13.01 -10.33 4.13
C GLY A 101 13.59 -9.43 5.22
N THR A 102 14.75 -8.82 5.00
CA THR A 102 15.38 -7.88 5.94
C THR A 102 14.51 -6.64 6.08
N ARG A 103 14.23 -6.26 7.33
CA ARG A 103 13.42 -5.08 7.64
C ARG A 103 14.31 -3.88 7.92
N ALA A 104 13.91 -2.72 7.41
CA ALA A 104 14.56 -1.46 7.75
C ALA A 104 14.42 -1.17 9.25
N THR A 105 15.52 -0.75 9.87
CA THR A 105 15.52 -0.18 11.22
C THR A 105 15.12 1.30 11.17
N PRO A 106 14.67 1.92 12.27
CA PRO A 106 14.20 3.31 12.25
C PRO A 106 15.24 4.33 11.74
N ASP A 107 16.52 4.11 12.03
CA ASP A 107 17.65 4.94 11.56
C ASP A 107 17.93 4.81 10.06
N GLN A 108 17.35 3.80 9.40
CA GLN A 108 17.43 3.59 7.96
C GLN A 108 16.30 4.27 7.19
N VAL A 109 15.32 4.89 7.86
CA VAL A 109 14.13 5.46 7.22
C VAL A 109 13.98 6.95 7.54
N ALA A 110 13.78 7.76 6.50
CA ALA A 110 13.48 9.18 6.60
C ALA A 110 12.21 9.54 5.83
N VAL A 111 11.45 10.52 6.35
CA VAL A 111 10.21 10.99 5.73
C VAL A 111 10.31 12.47 5.40
N ALA A 112 10.06 12.85 4.15
CA ALA A 112 9.95 14.26 3.74
C ALA A 112 8.48 14.65 3.54
N ALA A 113 8.06 15.71 4.22
CA ALA A 113 6.69 16.24 4.18
C ALA A 113 6.69 17.73 3.82
N GLY A 114 5.56 18.25 3.32
CA GLY A 114 5.39 19.67 3.06
C GLY A 114 6.14 20.20 1.82
N THR A 115 6.63 19.32 0.95
CA THR A 115 7.32 19.69 -0.29
C THR A 115 6.69 19.05 -1.53
N VAL A 116 6.86 19.70 -2.68
CA VAL A 116 6.54 19.15 -4.02
C VAL A 116 7.76 18.62 -4.75
N ASP A 117 8.97 18.76 -4.19
CA ASP A 117 10.22 18.37 -4.82
C ASP A 117 11.27 18.01 -3.76
N VAL A 118 11.65 16.73 -3.67
CA VAL A 118 12.70 16.23 -2.78
C VAL A 118 14.07 16.11 -3.46
N THR A 119 14.19 16.56 -4.71
CA THR A 119 15.45 16.51 -5.48
C THR A 119 16.20 17.83 -5.46
N SER A 120 15.51 18.97 -5.39
CA SER A 120 16.15 20.29 -5.36
C SER A 120 16.39 20.78 -3.92
N PRO A 121 17.49 21.54 -3.67
CA PRO A 121 17.71 22.18 -2.38
C PRO A 121 16.55 23.08 -1.95
N GLN A 122 15.96 23.82 -2.89
CA GLN A 122 14.82 24.70 -2.64
C GLN A 122 13.59 23.90 -2.25
N GLY A 123 13.31 22.81 -2.94
CA GLY A 123 12.20 21.92 -2.62
C GLY A 123 12.36 21.27 -1.25
N ARG A 124 13.57 20.82 -0.88
CA ARG A 124 13.84 20.29 0.46
C ARG A 124 13.70 21.34 1.55
N ALA A 125 14.19 22.56 1.31
CA ALA A 125 14.08 23.67 2.26
C ALA A 125 12.63 24.17 2.45
N ALA A 126 11.75 23.93 1.48
CA ALA A 126 10.33 24.27 1.59
C ALA A 126 9.53 23.28 2.47
N GLY A 127 10.05 22.08 2.69
CA GLY A 127 9.43 21.04 3.50
C GLY A 127 10.14 20.80 4.82
N VAL A 128 9.85 19.64 5.42
CA VAL A 128 10.54 19.13 6.60
C VAL A 128 10.94 17.68 6.38
N VAL A 129 12.08 17.28 6.95
CA VAL A 129 12.52 15.88 6.99
C VAL A 129 12.41 15.39 8.43
N LYS A 130 11.79 14.23 8.61
CA LYS A 130 11.50 13.62 9.90
C LYS A 130 12.20 12.26 9.98
N ASN A 131 12.92 12.05 11.09
CA ASN A 131 13.42 10.73 11.47
C ASN A 131 12.25 9.83 11.89
N VAL A 132 12.46 8.52 11.75
CA VAL A 132 11.53 7.50 12.22
C VAL A 132 12.00 6.96 13.57
N ALA A 133 11.07 6.81 14.51
CA ALA A 133 11.29 6.19 15.82
C ALA A 133 10.91 4.70 15.81
N ALA A 134 9.95 4.29 14.98
CA ALA A 134 9.56 2.89 14.85
C ALA A 134 9.03 2.56 13.45
N VAL A 135 9.33 1.35 12.98
CA VAL A 135 8.82 0.78 11.73
C VAL A 135 7.97 -0.43 12.06
N ARG A 136 6.65 -0.35 11.85
CA ARG A 136 5.72 -1.47 12.03
C ARG A 136 5.27 -1.98 10.68
N VAL A 137 5.53 -3.26 10.41
CA VAL A 137 5.14 -3.95 9.17
C VAL A 137 3.98 -4.88 9.46
N HIS A 138 2.99 -4.93 8.55
CA HIS A 138 1.85 -5.82 8.70
C HIS A 138 2.33 -7.27 8.95
N PRO A 139 1.83 -7.98 9.97
CA PRO A 139 2.43 -9.24 10.42
C PRO A 139 2.29 -10.40 9.44
N ARG A 140 1.37 -10.28 8.47
CA ARG A 140 1.21 -11.23 7.36
C ARG A 140 2.01 -10.90 6.11
N TYR A 141 2.64 -9.72 6.04
CA TYR A 141 3.46 -9.37 4.89
C TYR A 141 4.57 -10.40 4.71
N ARG A 142 4.86 -10.72 3.45
CA ARG A 142 5.95 -11.61 3.03
C ARG A 142 6.68 -10.91 1.90
N ALA A 143 8.01 -10.84 2.01
CA ALA A 143 8.85 -10.20 1.01
C ALA A 143 8.62 -10.80 -0.39
N GLY A 144 8.58 -9.94 -1.41
CA GLY A 144 8.21 -10.29 -2.78
C GLY A 144 6.74 -10.69 -2.97
N GLY A 145 5.94 -10.68 -1.91
CA GLY A 145 4.51 -10.96 -1.92
C GLY A 145 3.68 -9.69 -2.15
N PHE A 146 2.50 -9.89 -2.73
CA PHE A 146 1.55 -8.81 -3.01
C PHE A 146 0.64 -8.51 -1.82
N PHE A 147 0.30 -9.55 -1.06
CA PHE A 147 -0.70 -9.39 -0.01
C PHE A 147 -0.12 -8.70 1.21
N ASP A 148 -0.99 -7.99 1.93
CA ASP A 148 -0.68 -7.46 3.25
C ASP A 148 0.46 -6.41 3.20
N ASP A 149 0.60 -5.74 2.06
CA ASP A 149 1.64 -4.75 1.78
C ASP A 149 1.31 -3.39 2.43
N ALA A 150 1.48 -3.34 3.75
CA ALA A 150 1.26 -2.13 4.54
C ALA A 150 2.27 -2.04 5.68
N ALA A 151 2.80 -0.82 5.90
CA ALA A 151 3.64 -0.49 7.03
C ALA A 151 3.28 0.90 7.58
N VAL A 152 3.43 1.08 8.89
CA VAL A 152 3.27 2.36 9.57
C VAL A 152 4.61 2.78 10.14
N LEU A 153 5.00 4.01 9.84
CA LEU A 153 6.18 4.67 10.37
C LEU A 153 5.73 5.62 11.49
N THR A 154 6.25 5.41 12.69
CA THR A 154 6.11 6.37 13.80
C THR A 154 7.27 7.37 13.70
N LEU A 155 6.96 8.66 13.51
CA LEU A 155 7.93 9.74 13.40
C LEU A 155 8.51 10.09 14.77
N ALA A 156 9.81 10.39 14.82
CA ALA A 156 10.50 10.77 16.06
C ALA A 156 10.08 12.15 16.60
N THR A 157 9.55 13.02 15.74
CA THR A 157 8.95 14.30 16.14
C THR A 157 7.66 14.53 15.36
N PRO A 158 6.63 15.15 15.98
CA PRO A 158 5.36 15.38 15.31
C PRO A 158 5.50 16.34 14.12
N LEU A 159 4.65 16.16 13.13
CA LEU A 159 4.41 17.11 12.05
C LEU A 159 3.58 18.29 12.57
N ASP A 160 3.84 19.49 12.04
CA ASP A 160 3.05 20.67 12.34
C ASP A 160 1.92 20.82 11.30
N PHE A 161 0.68 20.86 11.77
CA PHE A 161 -0.53 21.03 10.96
C PHE A 161 -1.10 22.45 11.03
N SER A 162 -0.36 23.42 11.59
CA SER A 162 -0.78 24.83 11.65
C SER A 162 -0.95 25.47 10.27
N GLY A 163 -0.17 25.02 9.28
CA GLY A 163 -0.18 25.51 7.91
C GLY A 163 -0.85 24.56 6.90
N PRO A 164 -1.12 25.04 5.66
CA PRO A 164 -1.85 24.26 4.65
C PRO A 164 -0.99 23.21 3.92
N ALA A 165 0.33 23.26 4.08
CA ALA A 165 1.26 22.42 3.32
C ALA A 165 1.35 20.97 3.82
N ILE A 166 1.05 20.75 5.10
CA ILE A 166 1.13 19.45 5.78
C ILE A 166 -0.19 19.24 6.51
N GLN A 167 -0.95 18.23 6.09
CA GLN A 167 -2.25 17.92 6.70
C GLN A 167 -2.48 16.40 6.69
N PRO A 168 -3.17 15.86 7.71
CA PRO A 168 -3.49 14.44 7.76
C PRO A 168 -4.60 14.08 6.76
N LEU A 169 -4.69 12.80 6.42
CA LEU A 169 -5.79 12.26 5.62
C LEU A 169 -6.49 11.11 6.33
N ALA A 170 -7.76 11.32 6.65
CA ALA A 170 -8.61 10.28 7.21
C ALA A 170 -8.84 9.14 6.20
N MET A 171 -8.70 7.91 6.68
CA MET A 171 -9.14 6.70 5.97
C MET A 171 -10.67 6.67 5.83
N VAL A 172 -11.14 5.99 4.79
CA VAL A 172 -12.54 5.57 4.75
C VAL A 172 -12.88 4.63 5.91
N PRO A 173 -14.16 4.55 6.34
CA PRO A 173 -14.59 3.57 7.32
C PRO A 173 -14.24 2.13 6.89
N SER A 174 -13.96 1.27 7.86
CA SER A 174 -13.75 -0.16 7.62
C SER A 174 -14.96 -0.77 6.92
N GLY A 175 -14.72 -1.62 5.92
CA GLY A 175 -15.75 -2.24 5.08
C GLY A 175 -16.33 -1.35 3.99
N THR A 176 -15.82 -0.13 3.79
CA THR A 176 -16.27 0.76 2.70
C THR A 176 -16.05 0.10 1.33
N ASP A 177 -17.09 0.14 0.50
CA ASP A 177 -17.05 -0.36 -0.86
C ASP A 177 -16.60 0.73 -1.84
N VAL A 178 -15.59 0.42 -2.65
CA VAL A 178 -15.20 1.24 -3.80
C VAL A 178 -15.77 0.57 -5.08
N PRO A 179 -16.94 1.00 -5.57
CA PRO A 179 -17.57 0.35 -6.72
C PRO A 179 -16.73 0.55 -7.99
N PRO A 180 -16.82 -0.34 -9.00
CA PRO A 180 -16.17 -0.14 -10.29
C PRO A 180 -16.58 1.19 -10.94
N GLY A 181 -15.67 1.82 -11.67
CA GLY A 181 -15.88 3.11 -12.34
C GLY A 181 -15.77 4.32 -11.40
N ARG A 182 -15.60 4.11 -10.09
CA ARG A 182 -15.34 5.19 -9.14
C ARG A 182 -14.04 5.90 -9.52
N ALA A 183 -14.07 7.23 -9.58
CA ALA A 183 -12.86 8.01 -9.76
C ALA A 183 -11.97 7.84 -8.53
N VAL A 184 -10.71 7.49 -8.76
CA VAL A 184 -9.66 7.38 -7.75
C VAL A 184 -8.55 8.33 -8.15
N ARG A 185 -8.14 9.22 -7.25
CA ARG A 185 -6.98 10.09 -7.44
C ARG A 185 -5.80 9.51 -6.70
N VAL A 186 -4.70 9.26 -7.43
CA VAL A 186 -3.44 8.76 -6.89
C VAL A 186 -2.45 9.91 -6.84
N SER A 187 -1.71 10.06 -5.75
CA SER A 187 -0.58 10.98 -5.62
C SER A 187 0.65 10.31 -5.01
N GLY A 188 1.83 10.73 -5.46
CA GLY A 188 3.12 10.16 -5.10
C GLY A 188 4.30 10.92 -5.70
N PHE A 189 5.50 10.50 -5.33
CA PHE A 189 6.79 11.08 -5.74
C PHE A 189 7.53 10.21 -6.77
N GLY A 190 6.86 9.26 -7.42
CA GLY A 190 7.43 8.37 -8.42
C GLY A 190 7.84 9.05 -9.73
N VAL A 191 8.45 8.26 -10.61
CA VAL A 191 9.01 8.71 -11.91
C VAL A 191 7.95 8.85 -13.00
N THR A 192 8.21 9.66 -14.03
CA THR A 192 7.35 9.74 -15.25
C THR A 192 7.94 9.03 -16.49
N GLY A 193 8.84 8.07 -16.29
CA GLY A 193 9.37 7.09 -17.25
C GLY A 193 9.69 7.61 -18.67
N ALA A 194 10.32 8.77 -18.73
CA ALA A 194 11.25 9.11 -19.80
C ALA A 194 12.66 9.37 -19.25
N ASN A 195 12.78 9.93 -18.04
CA ASN A 195 14.05 10.20 -17.37
C ASN A 195 14.01 9.65 -15.94
N ALA A 196 14.97 8.80 -15.57
CA ALA A 196 15.16 8.37 -14.18
C ALA A 196 15.43 9.56 -13.23
N GLY A 197 15.93 10.68 -13.77
CA GLY A 197 16.12 11.94 -13.05
C GLY A 197 14.84 12.73 -12.73
N ASP A 198 13.64 12.22 -13.06
CA ASP A 198 12.36 12.87 -12.76
C ASP A 198 11.64 12.29 -11.51
N PHE A 199 12.34 11.41 -10.79
CA PHE A 199 11.93 10.97 -9.45
C PHE A 199 11.84 12.17 -8.49
N GLY A 200 11.03 12.08 -7.45
CA GLY A 200 11.08 13.01 -6.33
C GLY A 200 10.30 14.31 -6.52
N ARG A 201 9.52 14.47 -7.60
CA ARG A 201 8.52 15.54 -7.71
C ARG A 201 7.12 14.99 -7.47
N LEU A 202 6.33 15.71 -6.67
CA LEU A 202 4.98 15.32 -6.31
C LEU A 202 4.04 15.44 -7.52
N ARG A 203 3.35 14.34 -7.82
CA ARG A 203 2.42 14.25 -8.94
C ARG A 203 1.08 13.71 -8.50
N ALA A 204 0.06 13.95 -9.32
CA ALA A 204 -1.19 13.25 -9.19
C ALA A 204 -1.80 12.86 -10.54
N VAL A 205 -2.57 11.77 -10.51
CA VAL A 205 -3.33 11.28 -11.67
C VAL A 205 -4.69 10.80 -11.22
N SER A 206 -5.69 10.93 -12.10
CA SER A 206 -7.02 10.37 -11.89
C SER A 206 -7.24 9.15 -12.77
N VAL A 207 -7.60 8.04 -12.13
CA VAL A 207 -7.89 6.74 -12.72
C VAL A 207 -9.27 6.24 -12.26
N ARG A 208 -9.73 5.12 -12.80
CA ARG A 208 -11.02 4.52 -12.44
C ARG A 208 -10.81 3.20 -11.74
N SER A 209 -11.51 2.98 -10.63
CA SER A 209 -11.55 1.65 -10.01
C SER A 209 -12.13 0.63 -10.98
N VAL A 210 -11.65 -0.61 -10.92
CA VAL A 210 -12.16 -1.70 -11.74
C VAL A 210 -12.35 -2.94 -10.90
N ILE A 211 -13.32 -3.76 -11.30
CA ILE A 211 -13.50 -5.12 -10.80
C ILE A 211 -13.55 -6.03 -12.02
N GLY A 212 -12.63 -7.00 -12.11
CA GLY A 212 -12.51 -7.87 -13.27
C GLY A 212 -11.72 -7.25 -14.45
N GLY A 213 -11.25 -8.13 -15.36
CA GLY A 213 -10.20 -7.88 -16.37
C GLY A 213 -9.03 -8.86 -16.20
N SER A 214 -8.26 -9.23 -17.24
CA SER A 214 -7.28 -10.35 -17.16
C SER A 214 -6.26 -10.24 -16.01
N ALA A 215 -5.93 -9.04 -15.54
CA ALA A 215 -4.99 -8.83 -14.44
C ALA A 215 -5.67 -8.60 -13.06
N CYS A 216 -6.77 -7.84 -12.98
CA CYS A 216 -7.52 -7.66 -11.71
C CYS A 216 -8.56 -8.78 -11.43
N ALA A 217 -8.90 -9.64 -12.40
CA ALA A 217 -9.87 -10.73 -12.22
C ALA A 217 -9.29 -11.97 -11.53
N ASN A 218 -8.00 -12.24 -11.72
CA ASN A 218 -7.43 -13.53 -11.32
C ASN A 218 -7.15 -13.62 -9.82
N THR A 219 -7.07 -12.49 -9.12
CA THR A 219 -7.02 -12.45 -7.67
C THR A 219 -7.62 -11.12 -7.25
N ALA A 220 -8.86 -11.12 -6.76
CA ALA A 220 -9.44 -9.96 -6.10
C ALA A 220 -9.68 -10.34 -4.64
N PRO A 221 -8.62 -10.36 -3.82
CA PRO A 221 -8.78 -10.54 -2.40
C PRO A 221 -9.55 -9.36 -1.84
N GLY A 222 -10.24 -9.59 -0.73
CA GLY A 222 -10.89 -8.49 -0.03
C GLY A 222 -9.96 -7.39 0.47
N ALA A 223 -8.65 -7.61 0.39
CA ALA A 223 -7.58 -6.71 0.79
C ALA A 223 -6.99 -5.87 -0.37
N PHE A 224 -7.52 -5.95 -1.61
CA PHE A 224 -7.04 -5.09 -2.71
C PHE A 224 -8.11 -4.20 -3.31
N LEU A 225 -7.64 -3.05 -3.80
CA LEU A 225 -8.33 -2.19 -4.76
C LEU A 225 -7.53 -2.19 -6.06
N CYS A 226 -8.20 -2.29 -7.20
CA CYS A 226 -7.55 -2.10 -8.50
C CYS A 226 -8.06 -0.83 -9.17
N THR A 227 -7.20 -0.20 -9.95
CA THR A 227 -7.60 0.83 -10.89
C THR A 227 -7.07 0.54 -12.28
N GLN A 228 -7.79 1.04 -13.30
CA GLN A 228 -7.35 1.04 -14.68
C GLN A 228 -7.42 2.47 -15.22
N GLY A 229 -6.33 2.91 -15.84
CA GLY A 229 -6.30 4.03 -16.78
C GLY A 229 -5.86 3.58 -18.17
N THR A 230 -5.99 4.48 -19.14
CA THR A 230 -5.47 4.30 -20.50
C THR A 230 -4.20 5.12 -20.63
N ASN A 231 -3.05 4.46 -20.58
CA ASN A 231 -1.73 5.11 -20.51
C ASN A 231 -1.70 6.17 -19.41
N ARG A 232 -2.27 5.82 -18.24
CA ARG A 232 -2.22 6.67 -17.04
C ARG A 232 -2.45 5.90 -15.76
N GLY A 233 -1.68 6.19 -14.71
CA GLY A 233 -1.75 5.48 -13.43
C GLY A 233 -0.53 5.72 -12.55
N ALA A 234 -0.48 5.03 -11.41
CA ALA A 234 0.69 4.97 -10.53
C ALA A 234 1.83 4.17 -11.17
N CYS A 235 3.03 4.27 -10.59
CA CYS A 235 4.23 3.66 -11.13
C CYS A 235 5.39 3.53 -10.14
N SER A 236 6.59 3.20 -10.64
CA SER A 236 7.83 3.11 -9.87
C SER A 236 8.08 4.39 -9.06
N GLY A 237 8.33 4.20 -7.76
CA GLY A 237 8.53 5.27 -6.78
C GLY A 237 7.24 5.85 -6.19
N ASP A 238 6.06 5.49 -6.73
CA ASP A 238 4.77 5.81 -6.09
C ASP A 238 4.36 4.77 -5.06
N SER A 239 5.09 3.66 -4.94
CA SER A 239 4.93 2.65 -3.90
C SER A 239 4.73 3.29 -2.52
N GLY A 240 3.75 2.82 -1.77
CA GLY A 240 3.32 3.44 -0.50
C GLY A 240 2.48 4.72 -0.64
N GLY A 241 2.31 5.24 -1.85
CA GLY A 241 1.62 6.47 -2.16
C GLY A 241 0.10 6.43 -1.92
N THR A 242 -0.52 7.59 -2.07
CA THR A 242 -1.88 7.83 -1.59
C THR A 242 -2.92 7.64 -2.70
N ALA A 243 -3.83 6.67 -2.56
CA ALA A 243 -5.02 6.55 -3.39
C ALA A 243 -6.27 7.08 -2.66
N THR A 244 -6.97 8.04 -3.25
CA THR A 244 -8.08 8.75 -2.61
C THR A 244 -9.37 8.72 -3.43
N ILE A 245 -10.49 8.81 -2.73
CA ILE A 245 -11.80 9.14 -3.30
C ILE A 245 -12.33 10.43 -2.70
N GLY A 246 -13.29 11.06 -3.38
CA GLY A 246 -13.84 12.35 -2.95
C GLY A 246 -12.96 13.54 -3.33
N SER A 247 -13.36 14.72 -2.90
CA SER A 247 -12.70 16.00 -3.22
C SER A 247 -12.81 16.96 -2.04
N GLY A 248 -11.93 17.96 -2.02
CA GLY A 248 -11.86 18.94 -0.92
C GLY A 248 -11.77 18.27 0.45
N THR A 249 -12.54 18.76 1.41
CA THR A 249 -12.63 18.25 2.79
C THR A 249 -13.28 16.87 2.89
N ALA A 250 -14.01 16.42 1.85
CA ALA A 250 -14.60 15.09 1.78
C ALA A 250 -13.65 14.02 1.24
N ARG A 251 -12.40 14.39 0.90
CA ARG A 251 -11.40 13.45 0.42
C ARG A 251 -11.02 12.44 1.51
N ARG A 252 -10.93 11.17 1.16
CA ARG A 252 -10.55 10.07 2.07
C ARG A 252 -9.58 9.09 1.41
N LEU A 253 -8.69 8.53 2.22
CA LEU A 253 -7.77 7.47 1.80
C LEU A 253 -8.53 6.16 1.59
N VAL A 254 -8.31 5.50 0.44
CA VAL A 254 -8.89 4.19 0.10
C VAL A 254 -7.86 3.12 -0.21
N GLY A 255 -6.61 3.50 -0.48
CA GLY A 255 -5.58 2.52 -0.77
C GLY A 255 -4.17 3.05 -0.65
N ILE A 256 -3.25 2.13 -0.39
CA ILE A 256 -1.80 2.33 -0.40
C ILE A 256 -1.31 1.78 -1.73
N THR A 257 -0.57 2.57 -2.53
CA THR A 257 -0.02 2.08 -3.80
C THR A 257 0.92 0.90 -3.53
N ASP A 258 0.62 -0.24 -4.12
CA ASP A 258 1.37 -1.49 -3.96
C ASP A 258 2.14 -1.76 -5.26
N ILE A 259 1.42 -2.13 -6.33
CA ILE A 259 2.02 -2.49 -7.61
C ILE A 259 1.42 -1.71 -8.77
N ALA A 260 2.29 -1.36 -9.72
CA ALA A 260 1.92 -0.91 -11.05
C ALA A 260 2.29 -1.97 -12.09
N ASP A 261 1.58 -2.01 -13.22
CA ASP A 261 2.04 -2.72 -14.41
C ASP A 261 3.46 -2.26 -14.78
N SER A 262 4.32 -3.20 -15.18
CA SER A 262 5.74 -2.94 -15.47
C SER A 262 5.98 -1.96 -16.62
N ASN A 263 4.96 -1.66 -17.43
CA ASN A 263 5.00 -0.65 -18.49
C ASN A 263 4.23 0.64 -18.13
N CYS A 264 3.70 0.72 -16.92
CA CYS A 264 2.82 1.75 -16.38
C CYS A 264 1.69 2.22 -17.30
N ARG A 265 1.12 1.33 -18.10
CA ARG A 265 -0.02 1.56 -19.00
C ARG A 265 -1.32 1.83 -18.26
N GLY A 266 -1.32 1.78 -16.93
CA GLY A 266 -2.38 2.32 -16.07
C GLY A 266 -3.14 1.30 -15.23
N LEU A 267 -2.72 0.04 -15.22
CA LEU A 267 -3.21 -0.92 -14.24
C LEU A 267 -2.41 -0.75 -12.95
N ASN A 268 -3.11 -0.51 -11.84
CA ASN A 268 -2.51 -0.40 -10.51
C ASN A 268 -3.28 -1.23 -9.49
N PHE A 269 -2.55 -1.78 -8.53
CA PHE A 269 -3.03 -2.48 -7.35
C PHE A 269 -2.68 -1.67 -6.11
N PHE A 270 -3.61 -1.67 -5.16
CA PHE A 270 -3.46 -0.96 -3.89
C PHE A 270 -3.85 -1.90 -2.75
N ALA A 271 -3.11 -1.88 -1.65
CA ALA A 271 -3.60 -2.43 -0.40
C ALA A 271 -4.84 -1.64 0.03
N ASN A 272 -5.97 -2.32 0.21
CA ASN A 272 -7.25 -1.71 0.51
C ASN A 272 -7.35 -1.37 2.00
N VAL A 273 -7.21 -0.08 2.33
CA VAL A 273 -7.29 0.37 3.74
C VAL A 273 -8.69 0.19 4.35
N ALA A 274 -9.72 -0.01 3.51
CA ALA A 274 -11.06 -0.34 3.99
C ALA A 274 -11.20 -1.82 4.36
N ALA A 275 -10.26 -2.69 3.98
CA ALA A 275 -10.32 -4.09 4.35
C ALA A 275 -10.06 -4.23 5.87
N PRO A 276 -10.94 -4.90 6.63
CA PRO A 276 -10.72 -5.15 8.06
C PRO A 276 -9.34 -5.74 8.39
N GLU A 277 -8.77 -6.56 7.51
CA GLU A 277 -7.40 -7.05 7.63
C GLU A 277 -6.37 -5.92 7.78
N ILE A 278 -6.32 -5.03 6.78
CA ILE A 278 -5.40 -3.90 6.73
C ILE A 278 -5.76 -2.88 7.82
N ARG A 279 -7.06 -2.61 8.00
CA ARG A 279 -7.53 -1.61 8.96
C ARG A 279 -7.16 -1.98 10.40
N THR A 280 -7.33 -3.25 10.78
CA THR A 280 -6.97 -3.73 12.13
C THR A 280 -5.49 -3.51 12.41
N PHE A 281 -4.63 -3.79 11.42
CA PHE A 281 -3.20 -3.52 11.55
C PHE A 281 -2.90 -2.03 11.67
N VAL A 282 -3.45 -1.18 10.79
CA VAL A 282 -3.15 0.26 10.82
C VAL A 282 -3.60 0.88 12.15
N ASP A 283 -4.80 0.52 12.63
CA ASP A 283 -5.32 1.03 13.91
C ASP A 283 -4.42 0.61 15.09
N ALA A 284 -3.98 -0.65 15.13
CA ALA A 284 -3.07 -1.10 16.18
C ALA A 284 -1.69 -0.43 16.07
N ALA A 285 -1.15 -0.28 14.86
CA ALA A 285 0.15 0.34 14.65
C ALA A 285 0.15 1.84 15.00
N VAL A 286 -0.94 2.57 14.75
CA VAL A 286 -1.15 3.95 15.20
C VAL A 286 -1.33 4.03 16.73
N ALA A 287 -1.91 3.00 17.34
CA ALA A 287 -1.91 2.83 18.79
C ALA A 287 -0.57 2.31 19.35
N GLU A 288 0.46 2.22 18.49
CA GLU A 288 1.80 1.71 18.81
C GLU A 288 1.84 0.27 19.33
N GLN A 289 0.81 -0.52 19.03
CA GLN A 289 0.66 -1.91 19.41
C GLN A 289 1.16 -2.84 18.31
N ASP A 290 1.91 -3.86 18.72
CA ASP A 290 2.29 -4.95 17.83
C ASP A 290 1.17 -5.98 17.72
N LEU A 291 0.85 -6.38 16.49
CA LEU A 291 -0.06 -7.48 16.24
C LEU A 291 0.68 -8.70 15.70
N THR A 292 0.24 -9.87 16.14
CA THR A 292 0.60 -11.13 15.48
C THR A 292 -0.26 -11.36 14.25
N ALA A 293 0.21 -12.24 13.38
CA ALA A 293 -0.56 -12.69 12.23
C ALA A 293 -1.84 -13.43 12.61
N ALA A 294 -2.03 -13.89 13.84
CA ALA A 294 -3.28 -14.53 14.27
C ALA A 294 -4.37 -13.51 14.65
N GLN A 295 -3.96 -12.31 15.11
CA GLN A 295 -4.86 -11.26 15.59
C GLN A 295 -5.44 -10.41 14.45
N THR A 296 -4.80 -10.38 13.28
CA THR A 296 -5.37 -9.71 12.11
C THR A 296 -6.42 -10.62 11.45
N PRO A 297 -7.62 -10.15 11.08
CA PRO A 297 -8.58 -11.01 10.38
C PRO A 297 -8.13 -11.22 8.92
N LEU A 298 -8.13 -12.47 8.41
CA LEU A 298 -7.65 -12.76 7.05
C LEU A 298 -8.71 -12.40 6.00
N ALA A 299 -8.42 -11.51 5.06
CA ALA A 299 -9.36 -11.23 3.97
C ALA A 299 -9.35 -12.38 2.95
N PRO A 300 -10.46 -12.63 2.23
CA PRO A 300 -10.56 -13.79 1.35
C PRO A 300 -9.44 -13.79 0.31
N ARG A 301 -8.67 -14.88 0.17
CA ARG A 301 -7.67 -15.04 -0.90
C ARG A 301 -8.15 -16.14 -1.86
N GLY A 302 -7.83 -16.01 -3.15
CA GLY A 302 -8.25 -16.97 -4.19
C GLY A 302 -9.09 -16.33 -5.29
N GLY A 303 -10.11 -17.05 -5.76
CA GLY A 303 -10.95 -16.59 -6.87
C GLY A 303 -10.35 -16.80 -8.25
N ARG A 304 -9.28 -17.60 -8.32
CA ARG A 304 -8.75 -18.08 -9.61
C ARG A 304 -9.77 -19.00 -10.27
N SER A 305 -9.88 -18.90 -11.59
CA SER A 305 -10.67 -19.82 -12.42
C SER A 305 -12.18 -19.83 -12.17
N ILE A 306 -12.76 -18.68 -11.80
CA ILE A 306 -14.23 -18.53 -11.82
C ILE A 306 -14.72 -18.75 -13.26
N LYS A 307 -15.72 -19.62 -13.42
CA LYS A 307 -16.28 -19.96 -14.73
C LYS A 307 -17.79 -20.04 -14.70
N ILE A 308 -18.42 -19.65 -15.80
CA ILE A 308 -19.83 -19.96 -16.06
C ILE A 308 -19.95 -21.28 -16.86
N SER A 309 -20.87 -22.14 -16.43
CA SER A 309 -21.14 -23.46 -17.02
C SER A 309 -22.63 -23.68 -17.29
N GLY A 310 -22.97 -24.68 -18.11
CA GLY A 310 -24.33 -24.92 -18.58
C GLY A 310 -24.64 -24.24 -19.92
N THR A 311 -25.85 -24.48 -20.43
CA THR A 311 -26.31 -23.99 -21.73
C THR A 311 -27.06 -22.67 -21.57
N ALA A 312 -26.54 -21.60 -22.16
CA ALA A 312 -27.18 -20.30 -22.18
C ALA A 312 -28.30 -20.25 -23.24
N ARG A 313 -29.42 -20.90 -22.97
CA ARG A 313 -30.64 -20.87 -23.79
C ARG A 313 -31.81 -20.39 -22.96
N VAL A 314 -32.72 -19.60 -23.52
CA VAL A 314 -33.93 -19.14 -22.82
C VAL A 314 -34.65 -20.30 -22.12
N GLY A 315 -34.97 -20.12 -20.84
CA GLY A 315 -35.60 -21.13 -19.97
C GLY A 315 -34.64 -22.17 -19.38
N ARG A 316 -33.38 -22.23 -19.81
CA ARG A 316 -32.35 -23.10 -19.23
C ARG A 316 -31.53 -22.38 -18.17
N THR A 317 -30.87 -23.17 -17.33
CA THR A 317 -30.11 -22.67 -16.19
C THR A 317 -28.61 -22.71 -16.48
N VAL A 318 -27.93 -21.60 -16.18
CA VAL A 318 -26.47 -21.52 -16.13
C VAL A 318 -26.00 -21.50 -14.68
N THR A 319 -24.80 -22.02 -14.43
CA THR A 319 -24.22 -22.18 -13.09
C THR A 319 -22.88 -21.48 -12.99
N CYS A 320 -22.70 -20.69 -11.94
CA CYS A 320 -21.45 -20.04 -11.61
C CYS A 320 -20.56 -20.97 -10.76
N ARG A 321 -19.37 -21.28 -11.27
CA ARG A 321 -18.33 -22.04 -10.56
C ARG A 321 -17.38 -21.04 -9.90
N ARG A 322 -17.30 -21.07 -8.56
CA ARG A 322 -16.57 -20.08 -7.76
C ARG A 322 -15.06 -20.25 -7.68
N GLY A 323 -14.51 -21.37 -8.17
CA GLY A 323 -13.09 -21.69 -7.96
C GLY A 323 -12.77 -21.94 -6.47
N SER A 324 -11.48 -21.87 -6.13
CA SER A 324 -10.97 -22.08 -4.77
C SER A 324 -10.78 -20.75 -4.04
N TRP A 325 -11.05 -20.77 -2.74
CA TRP A 325 -10.94 -19.64 -1.83
C TRP A 325 -10.43 -20.11 -0.48
N THR A 326 -9.85 -19.19 0.29
CA THR A 326 -9.51 -19.42 1.70
C THR A 326 -10.71 -19.92 2.50
N ALA A 327 -10.44 -20.72 3.54
CA ALA A 327 -11.45 -21.25 4.44
C ALA A 327 -12.21 -20.13 5.18
N GLY A 328 -13.36 -20.46 5.76
CA GLY A 328 -14.18 -19.50 6.53
C GLY A 328 -14.89 -18.43 5.69
N THR A 329 -15.05 -18.67 4.38
CA THR A 329 -15.61 -17.69 3.44
C THR A 329 -17.09 -17.96 3.12
N LYS A 330 -17.87 -16.87 3.00
CA LYS A 330 -19.27 -16.86 2.57
C LYS A 330 -19.39 -16.28 1.17
N PHE A 331 -20.32 -16.81 0.36
CA PHE A 331 -20.42 -16.49 -1.07
C PHE A 331 -21.79 -15.96 -1.47
N ARG A 332 -21.77 -14.97 -2.36
CA ARG A 332 -22.92 -14.56 -3.17
C ARG A 332 -22.51 -14.49 -4.64
N TYR A 333 -23.50 -14.62 -5.51
CA TYR A 333 -23.32 -14.74 -6.95
C TYR A 333 -24.18 -13.70 -7.66
N ALA A 334 -23.59 -12.99 -8.62
CA ALA A 334 -24.31 -12.15 -9.55
C ALA A 334 -24.12 -12.69 -10.96
N PHE A 335 -25.16 -12.59 -11.79
CA PHE A 335 -25.08 -12.86 -13.21
C PHE A 335 -25.09 -11.54 -13.95
N LEU A 336 -24.07 -11.34 -14.77
CA LEU A 336 -23.78 -10.13 -15.51
C LEU A 336 -24.06 -10.38 -16.98
N LEU A 337 -24.73 -9.43 -17.62
CA LEU A 337 -25.07 -9.48 -19.04
C LEU A 337 -24.38 -8.32 -19.74
N ASP A 338 -23.69 -8.62 -20.83
CA ASP A 338 -22.98 -7.65 -21.65
C ASP A 338 -23.43 -7.73 -23.11
N ARG A 339 -23.66 -6.56 -23.71
CA ARG A 339 -23.97 -6.40 -25.13
C ARG A 339 -23.29 -5.12 -25.64
N GLY A 340 -21.96 -5.11 -25.63
CA GLY A 340 -21.16 -3.97 -26.07
C GLY A 340 -21.25 -2.82 -25.06
N SER A 341 -21.81 -1.68 -25.46
CA SER A 341 -21.94 -0.50 -24.59
C SER A 341 -22.99 -0.65 -23.48
N ARG A 342 -23.80 -1.73 -23.50
CA ARG A 342 -24.85 -1.97 -22.52
C ARG A 342 -24.49 -3.12 -21.60
N GLN A 343 -24.57 -2.88 -20.30
CA GLN A 343 -24.35 -3.87 -19.26
C GLN A 343 -25.54 -3.96 -18.31
N ARG A 344 -25.85 -5.15 -17.82
CA ARG A 344 -26.89 -5.38 -16.80
C ARG A 344 -26.33 -6.28 -15.70
N ASN A 345 -26.62 -5.93 -14.46
CA ASN A 345 -26.32 -6.73 -13.28
C ASN A 345 -27.62 -7.28 -12.69
N ARG A 346 -27.74 -8.61 -12.54
CA ARG A 346 -28.91 -9.26 -11.92
C ARG A 346 -28.87 -9.28 -10.38
N GLY A 347 -27.88 -8.63 -9.79
CA GLY A 347 -27.69 -8.49 -8.34
C GLY A 347 -27.09 -9.75 -7.70
N PHE A 348 -26.42 -9.55 -6.56
CA PHE A 348 -25.81 -10.64 -5.80
C PHE A 348 -26.85 -11.41 -4.98
N ARG A 349 -26.89 -12.74 -5.13
CA ARG A 349 -27.79 -13.67 -4.44
C ARG A 349 -27.01 -14.88 -3.90
N THR A 350 -27.57 -15.63 -2.96
CA THR A 350 -26.94 -16.86 -2.45
C THR A 350 -26.96 -18.01 -3.45
N LYS A 351 -27.93 -18.01 -4.38
CA LYS A 351 -28.07 -19.04 -5.41
C LYS A 351 -27.00 -18.90 -6.48
N ARG A 352 -26.20 -19.95 -6.68
CA ARG A 352 -25.13 -20.02 -7.70
C ARG A 352 -25.61 -20.23 -9.14
N THR A 353 -26.91 -20.21 -9.38
CA THR A 353 -27.53 -20.56 -10.66
C THR A 353 -28.47 -19.47 -11.14
N TYR A 354 -28.59 -19.29 -12.44
CA TYR A 354 -29.50 -18.33 -13.07
C TYR A 354 -30.26 -18.97 -14.23
N THR A 355 -31.58 -18.82 -14.21
CA THR A 355 -32.44 -19.21 -15.33
C THR A 355 -32.47 -18.07 -16.33
N VAL A 356 -32.04 -18.38 -17.55
CA VAL A 356 -31.93 -17.43 -18.65
C VAL A 356 -33.32 -16.95 -19.08
N ARG A 357 -33.50 -15.63 -19.15
CA ARG A 357 -34.78 -15.00 -19.47
C ARG A 357 -34.87 -14.70 -20.97
N SER A 358 -36.09 -14.57 -21.50
CA SER A 358 -36.33 -14.14 -22.88
C SER A 358 -35.64 -12.81 -23.21
N ALA A 359 -35.66 -11.85 -22.27
CA ALA A 359 -35.00 -10.55 -22.38
C ALA A 359 -33.46 -10.59 -22.41
N ASP A 360 -32.85 -11.75 -22.18
CA ASP A 360 -31.40 -11.94 -22.24
C ASP A 360 -30.93 -12.41 -23.62
N ARG A 361 -31.84 -12.71 -24.56
CA ARG A 361 -31.49 -13.20 -25.91
C ARG A 361 -30.53 -12.24 -26.62
N GLY A 362 -29.44 -12.78 -27.16
CA GLY A 362 -28.39 -12.02 -27.84
C GLY A 362 -27.40 -11.31 -26.92
N TRP A 363 -27.53 -11.43 -25.59
CA TRP A 363 -26.53 -10.94 -24.64
C TRP A 363 -25.48 -12.02 -24.35
N LYS A 364 -24.27 -11.59 -23.99
CA LYS A 364 -23.28 -12.46 -23.34
C LYS A 364 -23.57 -12.51 -21.85
N VAL A 365 -23.76 -13.70 -21.28
CA VAL A 365 -23.90 -13.90 -19.84
C VAL A 365 -22.61 -14.45 -19.25
N PHE A 366 -22.20 -13.89 -18.11
CA PHE A 366 -21.10 -14.35 -17.27
C PHE A 366 -21.50 -14.15 -15.81
N CYS A 367 -20.66 -14.56 -14.86
CA CYS A 367 -20.98 -14.42 -13.44
C CYS A 367 -19.86 -13.74 -12.66
N ALA A 368 -20.23 -13.15 -11.53
CA ALA A 368 -19.33 -12.64 -10.51
C ALA A 368 -19.62 -13.34 -9.18
N VAL A 369 -18.57 -13.52 -8.39
CA VAL A 369 -18.62 -14.09 -7.05
C VAL A 369 -18.18 -13.01 -6.06
N GLU A 370 -19.11 -12.59 -5.20
CA GLU A 370 -18.77 -11.83 -3.99
C GLU A 370 -18.42 -12.84 -2.91
N VAL A 371 -17.26 -12.65 -2.30
CA VAL A 371 -16.77 -13.46 -1.19
C VAL A 371 -16.58 -12.58 0.04
N ARG A 372 -16.96 -13.08 1.21
CA ARG A 372 -16.83 -12.38 2.50
C ARG A 372 -16.18 -13.28 3.53
N SER A 373 -15.37 -12.68 4.38
CA SER A 373 -14.80 -13.26 5.61
C SER A 373 -14.69 -12.16 6.66
N ALA A 374 -14.18 -12.49 7.85
CA ALA A 374 -13.88 -11.49 8.87
C ALA A 374 -12.89 -10.41 8.38
N GLY A 375 -11.92 -10.76 7.52
CA GLY A 375 -10.91 -9.82 7.05
C GLY A 375 -11.36 -8.91 5.90
N GLY A 376 -12.58 -9.09 5.40
CA GLY A 376 -13.16 -8.21 4.39
C GLY A 376 -13.91 -8.92 3.27
N LYS A 377 -14.07 -8.20 2.17
CA LYS A 377 -14.91 -8.57 1.05
C LYS A 377 -14.19 -8.41 -0.29
N GLY A 378 -14.16 -9.49 -1.06
CA GLY A 378 -13.63 -9.49 -2.43
C GLY A 378 -14.73 -9.76 -3.46
N ILE A 379 -14.51 -9.34 -4.70
CA ILE A 379 -15.35 -9.69 -5.84
C ILE A 379 -14.45 -10.13 -6.99
N SER A 380 -14.66 -11.35 -7.49
CA SER A 380 -13.99 -11.82 -8.70
C SER A 380 -15.00 -12.24 -9.76
N VAL A 381 -14.61 -12.13 -11.03
CA VAL A 381 -15.49 -12.27 -12.21
C VAL A 381 -15.04 -13.46 -13.05
N ALA A 382 -16.00 -14.17 -13.63
CA ALA A 382 -15.73 -15.31 -14.48
C ALA A 382 -14.85 -14.93 -15.68
N SER A 383 -13.87 -15.76 -15.99
CA SER A 383 -12.98 -15.55 -17.14
C SER A 383 -13.62 -15.89 -18.49
N ASN A 384 -14.80 -16.53 -18.48
CA ASN A 384 -15.55 -16.88 -19.68
C ASN A 384 -16.97 -16.31 -19.65
N SER A 385 -17.56 -16.17 -20.83
CA SER A 385 -18.96 -15.83 -21.03
C SER A 385 -19.65 -16.84 -21.95
N ARG A 386 -20.98 -16.80 -22.00
CA ARG A 386 -21.82 -17.61 -22.91
C ARG A 386 -22.81 -16.70 -23.62
N THR A 387 -22.92 -16.80 -24.94
CA THR A 387 -23.95 -16.06 -25.69
C THR A 387 -25.30 -16.71 -25.51
N VAL A 388 -26.30 -15.94 -25.10
CA VAL A 388 -27.66 -16.41 -24.90
C VAL A 388 -28.39 -16.60 -26.24
N ARG A 389 -28.86 -17.83 -26.48
CA ARG A 389 -29.69 -18.20 -27.64
C ARG A 389 -31.18 -18.25 -27.28
#